data_AF-A0A2U1PB68-F1
#
_entry.id   AF-A0A2U1PB68-F1
#
_cell.length_a   1.000
_cell.length_b   1.000
_cell.length_c   1.000
_cell.angle_alpha   90.00
_cell.angle_beta   90.00
_cell.angle_gamma   90.00
#
_symmetry.space_group_name_H-M   'P 1'
#
loop_
_entity.id
_entity.type
_entity.pdbx_description
1 polymer ?
#
loop_
_entity_poly.entity_id
_entity_poly.type
_entity_poly.pdbx_seq_one_letter_code
_entity_poly.pdbx_strand_id
1 'polypeptide(L)'
;MAKLRTSMDTSFYDVNISTPQTLHGTARSIPGDPAPVDGAYAGKLLRMQQLSLLGRGFPLGLIPSYAPPLSSQNGSGSLNLQSFWLKQPTENWWLGLVGQIRPLKLLSSLKAEALQTDSKVPRFKRVVKKFFDKSFYSIGLNSQLDLSEATSVLLNVEKDGQNKNRRTKAVLLHKLPEHDVTLEAAWPELFVDRNGKYWELPHSISLDCLSLISESGLRYRFGVHRNGGSATAVDSADSQPPASLTPGICAKAAFSYEKSKDLWRIPETKEDLAIVKTKRGNFRNVAYDICMKEPHAALSGIFGKSFYFS
;
A
#
# COMPACT_ATOMS: atom_id res chain seq x y z
N MET A 1 -1.69 -6.54 18.47
CA MET A 1 -2.49 -7.59 17.75
C MET A 1 -2.84 -7.27 16.29
N ALA A 2 -2.39 -6.15 15.70
CA ALA A 2 -2.84 -5.71 14.37
C ALA A 2 -2.66 -6.74 13.23
N LYS A 3 -1.56 -7.52 13.23
CA LYS A 3 -1.24 -8.47 12.15
C LYS A 3 -2.20 -9.67 12.03
N LEU A 4 -2.76 -10.14 13.15
CA LEU A 4 -3.65 -11.31 13.17
C LEU A 4 -5.06 -10.92 12.70
N ARG A 5 -5.50 -9.71 13.06
CA ARG A 5 -6.73 -9.14 12.52
C ARG A 5 -6.62 -8.86 11.02
N THR A 6 -5.47 -8.37 10.54
CA THR A 6 -5.30 -8.13 9.10
C THR A 6 -5.36 -9.41 8.30
N SER A 7 -4.79 -10.53 8.78
CA SER A 7 -4.90 -11.82 8.07
C SER A 7 -6.35 -12.33 8.04
N MET A 8 -7.11 -12.15 9.13
CA MET A 8 -8.55 -12.47 9.16
C MET A 8 -9.38 -11.56 8.25
N ASP A 9 -9.06 -10.28 8.14
CA ASP A 9 -9.78 -9.37 7.23
C ASP A 9 -9.50 -9.72 5.75
N THR A 10 -8.26 -10.10 5.42
CA THR A 10 -7.84 -10.42 4.04
C THR A 10 -8.48 -11.68 3.47
N SER A 11 -8.90 -12.63 4.32
CA SER A 11 -9.61 -13.82 3.82
C SER A 11 -11.00 -13.49 3.27
N PHE A 12 -11.58 -12.35 3.64
CA PHE A 12 -12.91 -11.93 3.20
C PHE A 12 -12.89 -10.70 2.27
N TYR A 13 -11.84 -9.87 2.30
CA TYR A 13 -11.78 -8.60 1.58
C TYR A 13 -10.48 -8.38 0.82
N ASP A 14 -10.56 -7.54 -0.20
CA ASP A 14 -9.39 -7.01 -0.89
C ASP A 14 -8.80 -5.91 -0.03
N VAL A 15 -7.72 -6.24 0.65
CA VAL A 15 -7.02 -5.33 1.52
C VAL A 15 -5.80 -4.79 0.79
N ASN A 16 -5.59 -3.48 0.86
CA ASN A 16 -4.35 -2.87 0.40
C ASN A 16 -3.20 -3.31 1.33
N ILE A 17 -2.26 -4.08 0.79
CA ILE A 17 -1.01 -4.53 1.39
C ILE A 17 0.12 -3.61 0.92
N SER A 18 1.00 -3.22 1.85
CA SER A 18 2.22 -2.49 1.55
C SER A 18 3.17 -3.34 0.70
N THR A 19 3.55 -2.84 -0.47
CA THR A 19 4.51 -3.51 -1.36
C THR A 19 5.62 -2.56 -1.78
N PRO A 20 6.88 -3.04 -1.90
CA PRO A 20 7.96 -2.26 -2.48
C PRO A 20 7.98 -2.30 -4.03
N GLN A 21 7.06 -3.04 -4.67
CA GLN A 21 7.05 -3.23 -6.13
C GLN A 21 6.50 -2.01 -6.90
N THR A 22 5.62 -1.23 -6.28
CA THR A 22 5.01 -0.02 -6.87
C THR A 22 5.55 1.24 -6.19
N LEU A 23 5.55 2.38 -6.89
CA LEU A 23 5.91 3.67 -6.29
C LEU A 23 4.83 4.16 -5.34
N HIS A 24 3.57 3.86 -5.66
CA HIS A 24 2.45 4.06 -4.73
C HIS A 24 2.59 3.22 -3.46
N GLY A 25 3.31 2.10 -3.51
CA GLY A 25 3.65 1.28 -2.36
C GLY A 25 2.52 0.35 -1.90
N THR A 26 1.52 0.09 -2.75
CA THR A 26 0.36 -0.75 -2.41
C THR A 26 0.09 -1.82 -3.47
N ALA A 27 -0.34 -3.00 -3.03
CA ALA A 27 -0.93 -4.08 -3.83
C ALA A 27 -2.18 -4.58 -3.11
N ARG A 28 -3.17 -5.11 -3.83
CA ARG A 28 -4.35 -5.73 -3.21
C ARG A 28 -4.08 -7.19 -2.85
N SER A 29 -4.58 -7.67 -1.72
CA SER A 29 -4.66 -9.11 -1.48
C SER A 29 -5.62 -9.76 -2.48
N ILE A 30 -5.31 -10.98 -2.89
CA ILE A 30 -6.24 -11.80 -3.65
C ILE A 30 -7.42 -12.19 -2.75
N PRO A 31 -8.68 -11.98 -3.17
CA PRO A 31 -9.82 -12.33 -2.34
C PRO A 31 -9.92 -13.84 -2.12
N GLY A 32 -10.25 -14.24 -0.89
CA GLY A 32 -10.43 -15.64 -0.50
C GLY A 32 -9.15 -16.31 0.00
N ASP A 33 -7.98 -15.73 -0.29
CA ASP A 33 -6.70 -16.20 0.22
C ASP A 33 -6.25 -15.33 1.42
N PRO A 34 -5.67 -15.93 2.47
CA PRO A 34 -5.11 -15.15 3.56
C PRO A 34 -3.91 -14.34 3.06
N ALA A 35 -3.74 -13.12 3.61
CA ALA A 35 -2.59 -12.29 3.29
C ALA A 35 -1.26 -13.03 3.48
N PRO A 36 -0.24 -12.70 2.66
CA PRO A 36 1.10 -13.24 2.85
C PRO A 36 1.60 -12.92 4.26
N VAL A 37 2.33 -13.87 4.86
CA VAL A 37 2.82 -13.76 6.25
C VAL A 37 3.69 -12.52 6.46
N ASP A 38 4.41 -12.10 5.42
CA ASP A 38 5.28 -10.91 5.42
C ASP A 38 4.57 -9.62 4.97
N GLY A 39 3.29 -9.71 4.58
CA GLY A 39 2.49 -8.57 4.12
C GLY A 39 2.02 -7.70 5.28
N ALA A 40 2.46 -6.43 5.31
CA ALA A 40 1.90 -5.43 6.20
C ALA A 40 0.73 -4.69 5.54
N TYR A 41 -0.31 -4.31 6.30
CA TYR A 41 -1.39 -3.44 5.80
C TYR A 41 -0.79 -2.13 5.29
N ALA A 42 -1.23 -1.66 4.12
CA ALA A 42 -0.84 -0.36 3.60
C ALA A 42 -1.35 0.73 4.54
N GLY A 43 -0.44 1.52 5.11
CA GLY A 43 -0.82 2.60 6.02
C GLY A 43 -1.85 3.53 5.38
N LYS A 44 -2.77 4.07 6.19
CA LYS A 44 -3.71 5.12 5.73
C LYS A 44 -3.00 6.37 5.23
N LEU A 45 -1.75 6.59 5.69
CA LEU A 45 -0.87 7.64 5.20
C LEU A 45 -0.34 7.28 3.81
N LEU A 46 -0.51 8.19 2.87
CA LEU A 46 0.00 8.04 1.51
C LEU A 46 1.51 7.78 1.54
N ARG A 47 1.98 6.85 0.70
CA ARG A 47 3.40 6.51 0.59
C ARG A 47 4.27 7.75 0.39
N MET A 48 3.81 8.71 -0.40
CA MET A 48 4.57 9.94 -0.63
C MET A 48 4.63 10.88 0.58
N GLN A 49 3.60 10.90 1.42
CA GLN A 49 3.65 11.61 2.70
C GLN A 49 4.63 10.93 3.66
N GLN A 50 4.65 9.59 3.67
CA GLN A 50 5.66 8.82 4.42
C GLN A 50 7.08 9.14 3.92
N LEU A 51 7.29 9.19 2.60
CA LEU A 51 8.58 9.57 2.00
C LEU A 51 8.95 11.01 2.32
N SER A 52 7.99 11.95 2.33
CA SER A 52 8.25 13.34 2.74
C SER A 52 8.69 13.45 4.20
N LEU A 53 8.20 12.58 5.08
CA LEU A 53 8.61 12.55 6.49
C LEU A 53 10.00 11.90 6.64
N LEU A 54 10.18 10.72 6.06
CA LEU A 54 11.44 9.97 6.12
C LEU A 54 12.59 10.72 5.44
N GLY A 55 12.31 11.42 4.34
CA GLY A 55 13.30 12.19 3.59
C GLY A 55 13.96 13.30 4.40
N ARG A 56 13.30 13.81 5.45
CA ARG A 56 13.91 14.78 6.39
C ARG A 56 15.03 14.16 7.24
N GLY A 57 15.01 12.85 7.45
CA GLY A 57 16.01 12.13 8.24
C GLY A 57 17.21 11.64 7.44
N PHE A 58 17.14 11.65 6.10
CA PHE A 58 18.24 11.21 5.25
C PHE A 58 18.97 12.43 4.64
N PRO A 59 20.32 12.46 4.66
CA PRO A 59 21.11 13.65 4.30
C PRO A 59 20.96 14.09 2.84
N LEU A 60 20.43 13.24 1.97
CA LEU A 60 20.20 13.52 0.54
C LEU A 60 18.72 13.39 0.12
N GLY A 61 17.80 13.20 1.07
CA GLY A 61 16.41 12.87 0.77
C GLY A 61 16.23 11.55 0.00
N LEU A 62 17.27 10.73 -0.08
CA LEU A 62 17.30 9.42 -0.72
C LEU A 62 16.93 8.35 0.30
N ILE A 63 15.79 7.71 0.09
CA ILE A 63 15.26 6.69 0.97
C ILE A 63 15.56 5.33 0.35
N PRO A 64 16.41 4.51 0.97
CA PRO A 64 16.65 3.16 0.51
C PRO A 64 15.40 2.32 0.75
N SER A 65 14.98 1.61 -0.28
CA SER A 65 13.92 0.60 -0.22
C SER A 65 14.42 -0.68 -0.86
N TYR A 66 14.06 -1.81 -0.28
CA TYR A 66 14.43 -3.12 -0.80
C TYR A 66 13.18 -3.77 -1.39
N ALA A 67 13.24 -4.12 -2.68
CA ALA A 67 12.24 -4.98 -3.29
C ALA A 67 12.89 -6.34 -3.57
N PRO A 68 12.25 -7.46 -3.17
CA PRO A 68 12.73 -8.78 -3.54
C PRO A 68 12.75 -8.89 -5.07
N PRO A 69 13.77 -9.55 -5.64
CA PRO A 69 13.89 -9.69 -7.08
C PRO A 69 12.70 -10.48 -7.60
N LEU A 70 12.00 -9.96 -8.62
CA LEU A 70 11.03 -10.76 -9.35
C LEU A 70 11.77 -11.91 -10.02
N SER A 71 11.28 -13.14 -9.84
CA SER A 71 11.91 -14.40 -10.26
C SER A 71 12.29 -14.45 -11.75
N SER A 72 11.73 -13.59 -12.59
CA SER A 72 12.06 -13.47 -14.01
C SER A 72 13.41 -12.80 -14.31
N GLN A 73 14.02 -12.09 -13.35
CA GLN A 73 15.24 -11.32 -13.59
C GLN A 73 16.45 -11.93 -12.88
N ASN A 74 17.31 -12.59 -13.64
CA ASN A 74 18.67 -12.92 -13.20
C ASN A 74 19.37 -11.66 -12.70
N GLY A 75 19.63 -11.58 -11.40
CA GLY A 75 20.66 -10.72 -10.83
C GLY A 75 20.18 -9.68 -9.84
N SER A 76 20.48 -9.95 -8.56
CA SER A 76 20.48 -9.04 -7.40
C SER A 76 19.12 -8.48 -6.98
N GLY A 77 18.77 -8.66 -5.70
CA GLY A 77 17.66 -7.94 -5.10
C GLY A 77 17.80 -6.44 -5.37
N SER A 78 16.74 -5.80 -5.85
CA SER A 78 16.82 -4.43 -6.32
C SER A 78 16.74 -3.49 -5.12
N LEU A 79 17.90 -3.01 -4.68
CA LEU A 79 17.96 -1.80 -3.88
C LEU A 79 17.44 -0.64 -4.75
N ASN A 80 16.43 0.03 -4.24
CA ASN A 80 15.68 1.09 -4.88
C ASN A 80 15.86 2.35 -4.06
N LEU A 81 16.45 3.39 -4.65
CA LEU A 81 16.58 4.70 -4.01
C LEU A 81 15.39 5.55 -4.43
N GLN A 82 14.48 5.84 -3.49
CA GLN A 82 13.34 6.71 -3.71
C GLN A 82 13.70 8.13 -3.29
N SER A 83 13.30 9.10 -4.10
CA SER A 83 13.52 10.53 -3.89
C SER A 83 12.21 11.26 -4.11
N PHE A 84 11.97 12.27 -3.28
CA PHE A 84 10.79 13.11 -3.36
C PHE A 84 11.21 14.49 -3.89
N TRP A 85 10.72 14.86 -5.07
CA TRP A 85 11.27 15.98 -5.85
C TRP A 85 10.44 17.25 -5.76
N LEU A 86 9.10 17.12 -5.73
CA LEU A 86 8.20 18.27 -5.71
C LEU A 86 7.12 18.07 -4.65
N LYS A 87 6.94 19.09 -3.82
CA LYS A 87 5.82 19.23 -2.90
C LYS A 87 5.17 20.58 -3.17
N GLN A 88 3.98 20.58 -3.74
CA GLN A 88 3.13 21.77 -3.78
C GLN A 88 1.91 21.50 -2.92
N PRO A 89 1.97 21.82 -1.61
CA PRO A 89 0.80 21.82 -0.76
C PRO A 89 0.09 23.17 -0.92
N THR A 90 -1.13 23.12 -1.43
CA THR A 90 -2.14 24.18 -1.30
C THR A 90 -3.21 23.71 -0.31
N GLU A 91 -4.07 24.61 0.18
CA GLU A 91 -4.99 24.33 1.29
C GLU A 91 -5.82 23.04 1.10
N ASN A 92 -6.28 22.78 -0.13
CA ASN A 92 -7.12 21.62 -0.45
C ASN A 92 -6.48 20.65 -1.46
N TRP A 93 -5.24 20.92 -1.90
CA TRP A 93 -4.61 20.13 -2.95
C TRP A 93 -3.13 19.89 -2.66
N TRP A 94 -2.74 18.63 -2.73
CA TRP A 94 -1.39 18.14 -2.50
C TRP A 94 -0.87 17.44 -3.73
N LEU A 95 0.19 17.97 -4.33
CA LEU A 95 0.89 17.37 -5.46
C LEU A 95 2.28 16.89 -5.04
N GLY A 96 2.58 15.64 -5.37
CA GLY A 96 3.84 14.97 -5.08
C GLY A 96 4.45 14.31 -6.31
N LEU A 97 5.75 14.51 -6.52
CA LEU A 97 6.53 13.79 -7.53
C LEU A 97 7.60 12.93 -6.85
N VAL A 98 7.56 11.62 -7.11
CA VAL A 98 8.52 10.63 -6.62
C VAL A 98 9.31 10.06 -7.78
N GLY A 99 10.64 10.03 -7.63
CA GLY A 99 11.55 9.34 -8.53
C GLY A 99 12.21 8.17 -7.82
N GLN A 100 12.37 7.05 -8.52
CA GLN A 100 13.11 5.89 -8.04
C GLN A 100 14.26 5.56 -8.97
N ILE A 101 15.42 5.27 -8.39
CA ILE A 101 16.64 4.88 -9.09
C ILE A 101 17.05 3.48 -8.64
N ARG A 102 17.49 2.63 -9.57
CA ARG A 102 17.96 1.25 -9.31
C ARG A 102 19.49 1.15 -9.45
N PRO A 103 20.28 1.57 -8.44
CA PRO A 103 21.74 1.67 -8.54
C PRO A 103 22.43 0.32 -8.78
N LEU A 104 21.96 -0.77 -8.15
CA LEU A 104 22.60 -2.10 -8.33
C LEU A 104 22.47 -2.63 -9.76
N LYS A 105 21.33 -2.37 -10.41
CA LYS A 105 21.11 -2.72 -11.81
C LYS A 105 21.98 -1.86 -12.74
N LEU A 106 22.13 -0.58 -12.41
CA LEU A 106 23.01 0.33 -13.13
C LEU A 106 24.47 -0.12 -13.02
N LEU A 107 24.98 -0.38 -11.80
CA LEU A 107 26.35 -0.83 -11.56
C LEU A 107 26.64 -2.19 -12.21
N SER A 108 25.72 -3.15 -12.14
CA SER A 108 25.89 -4.45 -12.81
C SER A 108 25.92 -4.30 -14.33
N SER A 109 25.08 -3.43 -14.91
CA SER A 109 25.08 -3.16 -16.36
C SER A 109 26.36 -2.47 -16.84
N LEU A 110 26.93 -1.58 -16.02
CA LEU A 110 28.21 -0.91 -16.28
C LEU A 110 29.38 -1.88 -16.15
N LYS A 111 29.37 -2.75 -15.14
CA LYS A 111 30.40 -3.80 -14.97
C LYS A 111 30.40 -4.78 -16.13
N ALA A 112 29.23 -5.24 -16.56
CA ALA A 112 29.09 -6.12 -17.71
C ALA A 112 29.61 -5.47 -19.01
N GLU A 113 29.49 -4.14 -19.14
CA GLU A 113 30.01 -3.39 -20.28
C GLU A 113 31.51 -3.13 -20.20
N ALA A 114 32.04 -2.83 -19.02
CA ALA A 114 33.48 -2.68 -18.79
C ALA A 114 34.25 -3.97 -19.12
N LEU A 115 33.58 -5.12 -18.97
CA LEU A 115 34.09 -6.45 -19.36
C LEU A 115 33.98 -6.74 -20.86
N GLN A 116 33.19 -5.97 -21.63
CA GLN A 116 33.08 -6.15 -23.08
C GLN A 116 34.17 -5.36 -23.81
N THR A 117 35.22 -6.06 -24.23
CA THR A 117 36.46 -5.50 -24.79
C THR A 117 36.40 -5.13 -26.28
N ASP A 118 35.25 -5.24 -26.96
CA ASP A 118 35.18 -5.01 -28.40
C ASP A 118 34.10 -4.02 -28.82
N SER A 119 34.51 -2.85 -29.37
CA SER A 119 33.96 -2.21 -30.59
C SER A 119 34.29 -0.72 -30.72
N LYS A 120 34.33 -0.27 -31.99
CA LYS A 120 34.76 1.02 -32.58
C LYS A 120 34.08 2.33 -32.08
N VAL A 121 33.34 2.32 -30.97
CA VAL A 121 32.65 3.52 -30.43
C VAL A 121 33.34 3.97 -29.14
N PRO A 122 33.58 5.28 -28.91
CA PRO A 122 34.20 5.76 -27.68
C PRO A 122 33.40 5.32 -26.45
N ARG A 123 34.09 4.65 -25.50
CA ARG A 123 33.51 4.06 -24.27
C ARG A 123 32.59 5.03 -23.52
N PHE A 124 32.97 6.32 -23.44
CA PHE A 124 32.19 7.35 -22.76
C PHE A 124 30.79 7.56 -23.36
N LYS A 125 30.66 7.58 -24.69
CA LYS A 125 29.37 7.79 -25.37
C LYS A 125 28.38 6.64 -25.09
N ARG A 126 28.90 5.43 -24.91
CA ARG A 126 28.09 4.24 -24.59
C ARG A 126 27.65 4.23 -23.13
N VAL A 127 28.56 4.56 -22.21
CA VAL A 127 28.26 4.71 -20.78
C VAL A 127 27.20 5.79 -20.55
N VAL A 128 27.33 6.96 -21.18
CA VAL A 128 26.33 8.04 -21.08
C VAL A 128 24.98 7.57 -21.63
N LYS A 129 24.96 6.92 -22.81
CA LYS A 129 23.72 6.39 -23.39
C LYS A 129 23.02 5.41 -22.45
N LYS A 130 23.77 4.51 -21.80
CA LYS A 130 23.23 3.59 -20.80
C LYS A 130 22.78 4.27 -19.53
N PHE A 131 23.47 5.31 -19.08
CA PHE A 131 23.03 6.08 -17.91
C PHE A 131 21.64 6.69 -18.14
N PHE A 132 21.30 7.04 -19.39
CA PHE A 132 19.97 7.51 -19.77
C PHE A 132 18.98 6.40 -20.17
N ASP A 133 19.31 5.12 -19.95
CA ASP A 133 18.36 4.04 -20.20
C ASP A 133 17.19 4.14 -19.23
N LYS A 134 16.00 4.23 -19.80
CA LYS A 134 14.74 4.39 -19.06
C LYS A 134 14.55 3.28 -18.01
N SER A 135 15.07 2.07 -18.25
CA SER A 135 14.93 0.91 -17.36
C SER A 135 15.49 1.06 -15.95
N PHE A 136 16.32 2.08 -15.70
CA PHE A 136 16.89 2.36 -14.37
C PHE A 136 16.06 3.31 -13.52
N TYR A 137 15.08 3.98 -14.14
CA TYR A 137 14.31 5.04 -13.53
C TYR A 137 12.82 4.70 -13.53
N SER A 138 12.16 4.98 -12.40
CA SER A 138 10.71 4.94 -12.30
C SER A 138 10.25 6.30 -11.79
N ILE A 139 9.15 6.83 -12.33
CA ILE A 139 8.59 8.13 -11.93
C ILE A 139 7.12 7.99 -11.57
N GLY A 140 6.71 8.63 -10.48
CA GLY A 140 5.35 8.61 -9.96
C GLY A 140 4.87 10.01 -9.63
N LEU A 141 3.72 10.39 -10.17
CA LEU A 141 2.98 11.60 -9.85
C LEU A 141 1.80 11.21 -8.95
N ASN A 142 1.59 11.92 -7.85
CA ASN A 142 0.42 11.74 -7.01
C ASN A 142 -0.21 13.08 -6.70
N SER A 143 -1.53 13.14 -6.81
CA SER A 143 -2.35 14.30 -6.54
C SER A 143 -3.43 13.88 -5.56
N GLN A 144 -3.44 14.48 -4.37
CA GLN A 144 -4.55 14.37 -3.43
C GLN A 144 -5.31 15.68 -3.41
N LEU A 145 -6.61 15.64 -3.69
CA LEU A 145 -7.52 16.78 -3.70
C LEU A 145 -8.61 16.54 -2.66
N ASP A 146 -8.67 17.38 -1.65
CA ASP A 146 -9.72 17.36 -0.63
C ASP A 146 -10.86 18.27 -1.15
N LEU A 147 -11.96 17.66 -1.61
CA LEU A 147 -13.11 18.38 -2.16
C LEU A 147 -13.96 19.01 -1.05
N SER A 148 -14.01 18.34 0.11
CA SER A 148 -14.76 18.73 1.30
C SER A 148 -14.12 18.07 2.51
N GLU A 149 -14.46 18.49 3.74
CA GLU A 149 -13.97 17.85 4.98
C GLU A 149 -14.25 16.34 5.02
N ALA A 150 -15.33 15.91 4.38
CA ALA A 150 -15.73 14.51 4.28
C ALA A 150 -15.14 13.77 3.06
N THR A 151 -14.79 14.48 1.98
CA THR A 151 -14.52 13.86 0.68
C THR A 151 -13.12 14.20 0.17
N SER A 152 -12.31 13.17 -0.09
CA SER A 152 -10.97 13.32 -0.66
C SER A 152 -10.79 12.42 -1.88
N VAL A 153 -10.07 12.93 -2.87
CA VAL A 153 -9.76 12.24 -4.13
C VAL A 153 -8.26 12.11 -4.24
N LEU A 154 -7.79 10.88 -4.41
CA LEU A 154 -6.41 10.55 -4.69
C LEU A 154 -6.27 10.12 -6.15
N LEU A 155 -5.32 10.69 -6.87
CA LEU A 155 -4.94 10.31 -8.22
C LEU A 155 -3.45 10.02 -8.27
N ASN A 156 -3.10 8.77 -8.51
CA ASN A 156 -1.73 8.32 -8.69
C ASN A 156 -1.51 7.89 -10.13
N VAL A 157 -0.42 8.37 -10.73
CA VAL A 157 0.06 7.95 -12.04
C VAL A 157 1.53 7.61 -11.92
N GLU A 158 1.87 6.35 -12.11
CA GLU A 158 3.24 5.87 -12.06
C GLU A 158 3.65 5.22 -13.38
N LYS A 159 4.92 5.39 -13.72
CA LYS A 159 5.56 4.77 -14.87
C LYS A 159 6.86 4.15 -14.42
N ASP A 160 6.89 2.82 -14.43
CA ASP A 160 8.14 2.10 -14.28
C ASP A 160 8.90 2.13 -15.62
N GLY A 161 10.22 2.27 -15.56
CA GLY A 161 11.08 2.21 -16.73
C GLY A 161 11.28 0.81 -17.28
N GLN A 162 11.05 -0.23 -16.46
CA GLN A 162 11.16 -1.63 -16.89
C GLN A 162 9.89 -2.15 -17.55
N ASN A 163 8.74 -1.77 -17.00
CA ASN A 163 7.45 -2.16 -17.56
C ASN A 163 7.02 -1.13 -18.61
N LYS A 164 6.49 -1.62 -19.74
CA LYS A 164 5.99 -0.72 -20.80
C LYS A 164 4.71 0.01 -20.38
N ASN A 165 3.96 -0.56 -19.45
CA ASN A 165 2.65 -0.07 -19.05
C ASN A 165 2.75 1.05 -18.01
N ARG A 166 1.93 2.08 -18.20
CA ARG A 166 1.68 3.11 -17.19
C ARG A 166 0.63 2.58 -16.22
N ARG A 167 0.84 2.77 -14.92
CA ARG A 167 -0.14 2.46 -13.88
C ARG A 167 -0.82 3.74 -13.41
N THR A 168 -2.13 3.67 -13.25
CA THR A 168 -2.97 4.78 -12.83
C THR A 168 -3.95 4.25 -11.81
N LYS A 169 -3.97 4.85 -10.63
CA LYS A 169 -4.88 4.50 -9.53
C LYS A 169 -5.60 5.75 -9.06
N ALA A 170 -6.92 5.69 -9.05
CA ALA A 170 -7.80 6.73 -8.54
C ALA A 170 -8.54 6.18 -7.31
N VAL A 171 -8.58 6.93 -6.22
CA VAL A 171 -9.30 6.56 -4.99
C VAL A 171 -10.13 7.75 -4.53
N LEU A 172 -11.43 7.57 -4.41
CA LEU A 172 -12.35 8.52 -3.80
C LEU A 172 -12.72 7.99 -2.41
N LEU A 173 -12.39 8.75 -1.37
CA LEU A 173 -12.73 8.48 0.01
C LEU A 173 -13.80 9.46 0.45
N HIS A 174 -14.93 8.94 0.92
CA HIS A 174 -16.04 9.73 1.46
C HIS A 174 -16.38 9.24 2.87
N LYS A 175 -16.22 10.12 3.85
CA LYS A 175 -16.51 9.87 5.26
C LYS A 175 -17.95 10.26 5.57
N LEU A 176 -18.74 9.28 6.00
CA LEU A 176 -20.07 9.47 6.58
C LEU A 176 -19.98 9.37 8.12
N PRO A 177 -21.01 9.81 8.86
CA PRO A 177 -20.96 9.83 10.33
C PRO A 177 -20.66 8.48 10.99
N GLU A 178 -21.12 7.37 10.38
CA GLU A 178 -20.96 6.01 10.91
C GLU A 178 -20.22 5.08 9.94
N HIS A 179 -19.89 5.55 8.74
CA HIS A 179 -19.36 4.74 7.64
C HIS A 179 -18.27 5.45 6.87
N ASP A 180 -17.31 4.68 6.37
CA ASP A 180 -16.35 5.14 5.37
C ASP A 180 -16.70 4.46 4.04
N VAL A 181 -16.97 5.25 3.00
CA VAL A 181 -17.17 4.77 1.63
C VAL A 181 -15.90 5.02 0.83
N THR A 182 -15.38 3.99 0.17
CA THR A 182 -14.16 4.05 -0.63
C THR A 182 -14.41 3.48 -2.01
N LEU A 183 -14.23 4.32 -3.04
CA LEU A 183 -14.28 3.91 -4.44
C LEU A 183 -12.85 3.93 -5.00
N GLU A 184 -12.32 2.76 -5.34
CA GLU A 184 -10.99 2.62 -5.94
C GLU A 184 -11.09 2.12 -7.38
N ALA A 185 -10.40 2.79 -8.30
CA ALA A 185 -10.29 2.36 -9.69
C ALA A 185 -8.82 2.36 -10.13
N ALA A 186 -8.36 1.26 -10.72
CA ALA A 186 -6.95 1.09 -11.04
C ALA A 186 -6.70 0.37 -12.38
N TRP A 187 -5.66 0.85 -13.07
CA TRP A 187 -5.28 0.46 -14.44
C TRP A 187 -3.77 0.54 -14.66
N PRO A 188 -3.05 -0.58 -14.77
CA PRO A 188 -3.38 -1.90 -14.23
C PRO A 188 -3.16 -1.99 -12.72
N GLU A 189 -3.95 -2.82 -12.03
CA GLU A 189 -3.87 -3.03 -10.57
C GLU A 189 -2.98 -4.23 -10.24
N LEU A 190 -2.22 -4.13 -9.15
CA LEU A 190 -1.36 -5.20 -8.65
C LEU A 190 -2.03 -5.98 -7.53
N PHE A 191 -2.09 -7.29 -7.67
CA PHE A 191 -2.56 -8.23 -6.65
C PHE A 191 -1.42 -9.09 -6.12
N VAL A 192 -1.52 -9.51 -4.86
CA VAL A 192 -0.55 -10.39 -4.19
C VAL A 192 -1.26 -11.61 -3.61
N ASP A 193 -0.73 -12.78 -3.93
CA ASP A 193 -1.17 -14.08 -3.43
C ASP A 193 -0.64 -14.36 -2.01
N ARG A 194 -1.22 -15.33 -1.32
CA ARG A 194 -0.73 -15.89 -0.04
C ARG A 194 0.76 -16.27 -0.10
N ASN A 195 1.19 -16.77 -1.26
CA ASN A 195 2.59 -17.17 -1.50
C ASN A 195 3.53 -15.99 -1.81
N GLY A 196 3.03 -14.75 -1.78
CA GLY A 196 3.81 -13.56 -2.13
C GLY A 196 4.04 -13.37 -3.63
N LYS A 197 3.31 -14.11 -4.48
CA LYS A 197 3.37 -13.97 -5.95
C LYS A 197 2.52 -12.79 -6.40
N TYR A 198 3.03 -12.02 -7.36
CA TYR A 198 2.33 -10.86 -7.90
C TYR A 198 1.58 -11.16 -9.19
N TRP A 199 0.38 -10.58 -9.28
CA TRP A 199 -0.52 -10.68 -10.44
C TRP A 199 -0.94 -9.28 -10.89
N GLU A 200 -0.86 -9.02 -12.18
CA GLU A 200 -1.27 -7.74 -12.77
C GLU A 200 -2.62 -7.91 -13.46
N LEU A 201 -3.62 -7.14 -13.03
CA LEU A 201 -4.94 -7.10 -13.63
C LEU A 201 -5.10 -5.83 -14.47
N PRO A 202 -5.52 -5.92 -15.75
CA PRO A 202 -5.64 -4.76 -16.62
C PRO A 202 -6.60 -3.67 -16.10
N HIS A 203 -7.75 -4.08 -15.54
CA HIS A 203 -8.78 -3.16 -15.05
C HIS A 203 -9.35 -3.71 -13.73
N SER A 204 -9.35 -2.89 -12.67
CA SER A 204 -10.03 -3.22 -11.42
C SER A 204 -10.74 -1.99 -10.85
N ILE A 205 -12.01 -2.16 -10.49
CA ILE A 205 -12.84 -1.13 -9.84
C ILE A 205 -13.45 -1.76 -8.59
N SER A 206 -13.35 -1.12 -7.45
CA SER A 206 -14.03 -1.55 -6.22
C SER A 206 -14.74 -0.39 -5.55
N LEU A 207 -15.93 -0.67 -5.03
CA LEU A 207 -16.70 0.21 -4.17
C LEU A 207 -16.92 -0.52 -2.86
N ASP A 208 -16.29 -0.03 -1.80
CA ASP A 208 -16.35 -0.62 -0.47
C ASP A 208 -16.96 0.37 0.51
N CYS A 209 -17.75 -0.15 1.44
CA CYS A 209 -18.30 0.60 2.56
C CYS A 209 -18.02 -0.13 3.86
N LEU A 210 -17.48 0.61 4.82
CA LEU A 210 -16.95 0.12 6.07
C LEU A 210 -17.64 0.83 7.22
N SER A 211 -18.23 0.10 8.16
CA SER A 211 -18.65 0.70 9.45
C SER A 211 -17.44 1.15 10.27
N LEU A 212 -17.54 2.28 10.98
CA LEU A 212 -16.47 2.81 11.82
C LEU A 212 -15.97 1.82 12.90
N ILE A 213 -14.71 2.00 13.31
CA ILE A 213 -14.02 1.12 14.26
C ILE A 213 -14.52 1.41 15.69
N SER A 214 -15.45 0.59 16.20
CA SER A 214 -15.76 0.52 17.65
C SER A 214 -14.74 -0.36 18.39
N GLU A 215 -14.35 -0.01 19.63
CA GLU A 215 -13.43 -0.82 20.48
C GLU A 215 -14.03 -2.18 20.87
N SER A 216 -15.36 -2.25 20.96
CA SER A 216 -16.13 -3.48 21.07
C SER A 216 -17.46 -3.32 20.35
N GLY A 217 -17.87 -4.32 19.57
CA GLY A 217 -19.15 -4.28 18.87
C GLY A 217 -19.17 -4.95 17.50
N LEU A 218 -20.31 -4.78 16.84
CA LEU A 218 -20.57 -5.25 15.49
C LEU A 218 -19.96 -4.29 14.48
N ARG A 219 -19.27 -4.85 13.50
CA ARG A 219 -18.84 -4.15 12.30
C ARG A 219 -19.35 -4.89 11.09
N TYR A 220 -19.66 -4.14 10.06
CA TYR A 220 -20.05 -4.68 8.78
C TYR A 220 -19.26 -4.00 7.68
N ARG A 221 -19.04 -4.78 6.64
CA ARG A 221 -18.39 -4.36 5.42
C ARG A 221 -19.21 -4.90 4.26
N PHE A 222 -19.43 -4.05 3.27
CA PHE A 222 -20.04 -4.44 2.01
C PHE A 222 -19.25 -3.82 0.88
N GLY A 223 -18.98 -4.61 -0.15
CA GLY A 223 -18.14 -4.20 -1.26
C GLY A 223 -18.62 -4.81 -2.57
N VAL A 224 -18.50 -4.06 -3.65
CA VAL A 224 -18.70 -4.53 -5.02
C VAL A 224 -17.42 -4.30 -5.80
N HIS A 225 -16.88 -5.38 -6.34
CA HIS A 225 -15.63 -5.39 -7.10
C HIS A 225 -15.93 -5.80 -8.53
N ARG A 226 -15.33 -5.12 -9.50
CA ARG A 226 -15.38 -5.47 -10.91
C ARG A 226 -13.96 -5.63 -11.42
N ASN A 227 -13.64 -6.84 -11.85
CA ASN A 227 -12.36 -7.16 -12.47
C ASN A 227 -12.55 -7.32 -13.98
N GLY A 228 -11.62 -6.77 -14.77
CA GLY A 228 -11.66 -6.81 -16.22
C GLY A 228 -10.32 -7.24 -16.83
N GLY A 229 -10.40 -8.15 -17.79
CA GLY A 229 -9.23 -8.71 -18.49
C GLY A 229 -8.71 -9.99 -17.86
N SER A 230 -7.66 -10.55 -18.47
CA SER A 230 -6.96 -11.72 -17.97
C SER A 230 -5.81 -11.28 -17.06
N ALA A 231 -5.69 -11.90 -15.88
CA ALA A 231 -4.60 -11.63 -14.96
C ALA A 231 -3.29 -12.22 -15.50
N THR A 232 -2.25 -11.40 -15.55
CA THR A 232 -0.91 -11.81 -15.97
C THR A 232 0.01 -11.90 -14.76
N ALA A 233 0.68 -13.03 -14.57
CA ALA A 233 1.67 -13.17 -13.52
C ALA A 233 2.88 -12.27 -13.80
N VAL A 234 3.36 -11.57 -12.77
CA VAL A 234 4.54 -10.71 -12.88
C VAL A 234 5.84 -11.51 -12.67
N ASP A 235 5.77 -12.59 -11.89
CA ASP A 235 6.94 -13.38 -11.47
C ASP A 235 7.17 -14.67 -12.28
N SER A 236 6.15 -15.26 -12.90
CA SER A 236 6.25 -16.56 -13.60
C SER A 236 5.25 -16.69 -14.75
N ALA A 237 5.74 -16.89 -15.98
CA ALA A 237 4.91 -16.95 -17.18
C ALA A 237 3.91 -18.13 -17.22
N ASP A 238 4.15 -19.21 -16.47
CA ASP A 238 3.40 -20.47 -16.61
C ASP A 238 2.43 -20.80 -15.45
N SER A 239 2.08 -19.84 -14.61
CA SER A 239 1.08 -20.07 -13.55
C SER A 239 -0.32 -19.66 -13.98
N GLN A 240 -1.30 -20.57 -13.85
CA GLN A 240 -2.70 -20.24 -14.05
C GLN A 240 -3.15 -19.18 -13.02
N PRO A 241 -3.92 -18.16 -13.45
CA PRO A 241 -4.41 -17.13 -12.56
C PRO A 241 -5.38 -17.72 -11.54
N PRO A 242 -5.35 -17.25 -10.27
CA PRO A 242 -6.33 -17.63 -9.27
C PRO A 242 -7.76 -17.35 -9.75
N ALA A 243 -8.68 -18.25 -9.41
CA ALA A 243 -10.07 -18.18 -9.86
C ALA A 243 -10.76 -16.86 -9.45
N SER A 244 -10.32 -16.24 -8.36
CA SER A 244 -10.81 -14.96 -7.84
C SER A 244 -10.42 -13.74 -8.69
N LEU A 245 -9.41 -13.87 -9.57
CA LEU A 245 -8.98 -12.82 -10.51
C LEU A 245 -9.61 -12.98 -11.90
N THR A 246 -10.58 -13.87 -12.06
CA THR A 246 -11.34 -13.98 -13.31
C THR A 246 -12.15 -12.69 -13.56
N PRO A 247 -12.34 -12.32 -14.84
CA PRO A 247 -13.14 -11.15 -15.18
C PRO A 247 -14.59 -11.37 -14.76
N GLY A 248 -15.18 -10.39 -14.07
CA GLY A 248 -16.52 -10.52 -13.53
C GLY A 248 -16.83 -9.47 -12.47
N ILE A 249 -18.05 -9.56 -11.92
CA ILE A 249 -18.50 -8.71 -10.81
C ILE A 249 -18.61 -9.59 -9.56
N CYS A 250 -17.97 -9.16 -8.47
CA CYS A 250 -17.99 -9.84 -7.18
C CYS A 250 -18.61 -8.91 -6.13
N ALA A 251 -19.70 -9.35 -5.50
CA ALA A 251 -20.25 -8.68 -4.32
C ALA A 251 -19.78 -9.42 -3.06
N LYS A 252 -19.22 -8.67 -2.11
CA LYS A 252 -18.69 -9.20 -0.85
C LYS A 252 -19.43 -8.55 0.31
N ALA A 253 -19.83 -9.36 1.28
CA ALA A 253 -20.42 -8.88 2.52
C ALA A 253 -19.91 -9.70 3.69
N ALA A 254 -19.60 -9.03 4.79
CA ALA A 254 -19.14 -9.67 6.01
C ALA A 254 -19.45 -8.83 7.24
N PHE A 255 -19.67 -9.56 8.32
CA PHE A 255 -19.95 -9.05 9.64
C PHE A 255 -18.85 -9.54 10.55
N SER A 256 -18.23 -8.64 11.30
CA SER A 256 -17.29 -8.98 12.35
C SER A 256 -17.82 -8.52 13.70
N TYR A 257 -17.65 -9.35 14.71
CA TYR A 257 -17.92 -8.99 16.09
C TYR A 257 -16.62 -9.06 16.86
N GLU A 258 -16.21 -7.93 17.42
CA GLU A 258 -15.01 -7.83 18.22
C GLU A 258 -15.38 -7.52 19.67
N LYS A 259 -14.87 -8.34 20.58
CA LYS A 259 -14.97 -8.13 22.02
C LYS A 259 -13.56 -8.08 22.60
N SER A 260 -13.11 -6.88 22.92
CA SER A 260 -11.87 -6.64 23.65
C SER A 260 -12.14 -6.75 25.16
N LYS A 261 -11.19 -7.34 25.90
CA LYS A 261 -11.22 -7.40 27.36
C LYS A 261 -9.82 -7.15 27.90
N ASP A 262 -9.72 -6.22 28.84
CA ASP A 262 -8.48 -5.97 29.56
C ASP A 262 -8.28 -7.03 30.65
N LEU A 263 -7.18 -7.78 30.57
CA LEU A 263 -6.87 -8.84 31.54
C LEU A 263 -6.17 -8.34 32.81
N TRP A 264 -5.58 -7.15 32.77
CA TRP A 264 -4.51 -6.73 33.69
C TRP A 264 -4.68 -5.29 34.20
N ARG A 265 -5.71 -4.59 33.72
CA ARG A 265 -6.10 -3.24 34.20
C ARG A 265 -7.60 -3.13 34.36
N ILE A 266 -8.01 -2.20 35.21
CA ILE A 266 -9.39 -1.72 35.31
C ILE A 266 -9.56 -0.64 34.23
N PRO A 267 -10.67 -0.62 33.45
CA PRO A 267 -10.91 0.42 32.46
C PRO A 267 -10.93 1.80 33.13
N GLU A 268 -10.14 2.75 32.60
CA GLU A 268 -10.10 4.13 33.11
C GLU A 268 -11.47 4.80 32.95
N THR A 269 -11.95 5.45 34.01
CA THR A 269 -13.20 6.21 33.95
C THR A 269 -12.94 7.60 33.36
N LYS A 270 -13.98 8.25 32.81
CA LYS A 270 -13.85 9.63 32.27
C LYS A 270 -13.30 10.63 33.29
N GLU A 271 -13.45 10.34 34.59
CA GLU A 271 -12.96 11.11 35.72
C GLU A 271 -11.43 10.99 35.91
N ASP A 272 -10.86 9.80 35.66
CA ASP A 272 -9.42 9.55 35.77
C ASP A 272 -8.63 10.26 34.67
N LEU A 273 -9.25 10.42 33.49
CA LEU A 273 -8.70 11.09 32.32
C LEU A 273 -8.78 12.62 32.37
N ALA A 274 -9.37 13.18 33.43
CA ALA A 274 -9.53 14.62 33.59
C ALA A 274 -8.18 15.34 33.73
N ILE A 275 -8.10 16.52 33.13
CA ILE A 275 -6.90 17.36 33.20
C ILE A 275 -6.86 18.03 34.57
N VAL A 276 -5.91 17.63 35.41
CA VAL A 276 -5.69 18.26 36.71
C VAL A 276 -4.88 19.54 36.48
N LYS A 277 -5.50 20.69 36.77
CA LYS A 277 -4.82 21.99 36.73
C LYS A 277 -4.02 22.16 38.03
N THR A 278 -2.69 22.05 37.95
CA THR A 278 -1.80 22.33 39.09
C THR A 278 -1.13 23.69 38.87
N LYS A 279 -0.62 24.33 39.93
CA LYS A 279 0.05 25.65 39.89
C LYS A 279 1.26 25.74 38.93
N ARG A 280 1.73 24.61 38.37
CA ARG A 280 2.85 24.50 37.41
C ARG A 280 2.42 24.16 35.97
N GLY A 281 1.12 24.05 35.69
CA GLY A 281 0.59 23.70 34.37
C GLY A 281 -0.56 22.70 34.41
N ASN A 282 -1.14 22.45 33.25
CA ASN A 282 -2.19 21.45 33.05
C ASN A 282 -1.54 20.08 32.83
N PHE A 283 -1.73 19.13 33.75
CA PHE A 283 -1.22 17.76 33.60
C PHE A 283 -2.39 16.79 33.40
N ARG A 284 -2.26 15.90 32.42
CA ARG A 284 -3.20 14.79 32.24
C ARG A 284 -2.71 13.64 33.12
N ASN A 285 -3.51 13.24 34.10
CA ASN A 285 -3.23 12.02 34.85
C ASN A 285 -3.48 10.85 33.89
N VAL A 286 -2.40 10.23 33.41
CA VAL A 286 -2.49 8.94 32.72
C VAL A 286 -1.80 7.96 33.65
N ALA A 287 -2.58 7.06 34.25
CA ALA A 287 -2.05 6.10 35.23
C ALA A 287 -1.13 5.07 34.58
N TYR A 288 -1.20 4.93 33.25
CA TYR A 288 -0.47 3.95 32.46
C TYR A 288 0.24 4.60 31.28
N ASP A 289 1.35 3.99 30.86
CA ASP A 289 2.03 4.38 29.63
C ASP A 289 1.10 4.15 28.41
N ILE A 290 1.23 4.97 27.36
CA ILE A 290 0.39 4.91 26.15
C ILE A 290 0.49 3.53 25.49
N CYS A 291 1.67 2.90 25.54
CA CYS A 291 1.90 1.55 25.04
C CYS A 291 1.13 0.47 25.83
N MET A 292 0.85 0.73 27.11
CA MET A 292 0.09 -0.15 28.00
C MET A 292 -1.42 0.09 27.87
N LYS A 293 -1.83 1.02 26.98
CA LYS A 293 -3.24 1.35 26.76
C LYS A 293 -3.96 0.32 25.88
N GLU A 294 -3.23 -0.48 25.11
CA GLU A 294 -3.81 -1.45 24.19
C GLU A 294 -4.36 -2.70 24.93
N PRO A 295 -5.58 -3.16 24.62
CA PRO A 295 -6.12 -4.38 25.22
C PRO A 295 -5.31 -5.61 24.80
N HIS A 296 -4.92 -6.44 25.77
CA HIS A 296 -4.06 -7.61 25.53
C HIS A 296 -4.84 -8.93 25.34
N ALA A 297 -6.17 -8.92 25.47
CA ALA A 297 -7.01 -10.00 24.98
C ALA A 297 -8.17 -9.44 24.16
N ALA A 298 -8.26 -9.86 22.90
CA ALA A 298 -9.38 -9.56 22.03
C ALA A 298 -9.86 -10.86 21.39
N LEU A 299 -11.16 -11.11 21.49
CA LEU A 299 -11.84 -12.19 20.77
C LEU A 299 -12.57 -11.54 19.60
N SER A 300 -12.18 -11.89 18.38
CA SER A 300 -12.84 -11.42 17.16
C SER A 300 -13.33 -12.62 16.34
N GLY A 301 -14.61 -12.60 15.97
CA GLY A 301 -15.20 -13.51 15.00
C GLY A 301 -15.59 -12.75 13.74
N ILE A 302 -15.31 -13.30 12.57
CA ILE A 302 -15.71 -12.73 11.28
C ILE A 302 -16.51 -13.78 10.52
N PHE A 303 -17.70 -13.40 10.05
CA PHE A 303 -18.54 -14.20 9.17
C PHE A 303 -18.77 -13.41 7.88
N GLY A 304 -18.37 -13.97 6.75
CA GLY A 304 -18.51 -13.30 5.45
C GLY A 304 -18.79 -14.26 4.32
N LYS A 305 -19.42 -13.76 3.26
CA LYS A 305 -19.69 -14.49 2.02
C LYS A 305 -19.38 -13.59 0.82
N SER A 306 -18.77 -14.18 -0.19
CA SER A 306 -18.52 -13.56 -1.49
C SER A 306 -19.43 -14.20 -2.54
N PHE A 307 -20.09 -13.37 -3.34
CA PHE A 307 -20.95 -13.78 -4.44
C PHE A 307 -20.31 -13.33 -5.75
N TYR A 308 -20.07 -14.28 -6.65
CA TYR A 308 -19.54 -14.00 -7.98
C TYR A 308 -20.69 -14.02 -8.99
N PHE A 309 -20.80 -12.94 -9.75
CA PHE A 309 -21.68 -12.81 -10.89
C PHE A 309 -20.80 -12.91 -12.14
N SER A 310 -20.95 -14.03 -12.87
CA SER A 310 -20.30 -14.27 -14.17
C SER A 310 -21.05 -13.58 -15.29
#